data_AF-A0A9E8RUF4-F1
#
_entry.id   AF-A0A9E8RUF4-F1
#
_cell.length_a   1.000
_cell.length_b   1.000
_cell.length_c   1.000
_cell.angle_alpha   90.00
_cell.angle_beta   90.00
_cell.angle_gamma   90.00
#
_symmetry.space_group_name_H-M   'P 1'
#
loop_
_entity.id
_entity.type
_entity.pdbx_description
1 polymer ?
#
loop_
_entity_poly.entity_id
_entity_poly.type
_entity_poly.pdbx_seq_one_letter_code
_entity_poly.pdbx_strand_id
1 'polypeptide(L)' 'MQISEAQRFIKTFTEEKKIDASVDVRIIDLASEVGELSKELLKGTNYGKKNLKKRKDGILKSAMSCFLSFVLPIKRKRI' A
#
# COMPACT_ATOMS: atom_id res chain seq x y z
N MET A 1 15.23 -0.97 7.64
CA MET A 1 14.05 -1.33 8.43
C MET A 1 13.64 -2.73 8.05
N GLN A 2 13.62 -3.67 8.99
CA GLN A 2 13.13 -5.02 8.74
C GLN A 2 11.59 -5.02 8.67
N ILE A 3 10.98 -5.95 7.92
CA ILE A 3 9.51 -6.02 7.78
C ILE A 3 8.82 -6.11 9.15
N SER A 4 9.42 -6.84 10.09
CA SER A 4 8.93 -6.97 11.47
C SER A 4 8.90 -5.65 12.23
N GLU A 5 9.86 -4.76 12.00
CA GLU A 5 9.91 -3.42 12.60
C GLU A 5 8.81 -2.53 12.03
N ALA A 6 8.60 -2.58 10.71
CA ALA A 6 7.53 -1.85 10.03
C ALA A 6 6.15 -2.29 10.54
N GLN A 7 5.93 -3.60 10.66
CA GLN A 7 4.69 -4.16 11.21
C GLN A 7 4.42 -3.70 12.64
N ARG A 8 5.46 -3.67 13.48
CA ARG A 8 5.34 -3.18 14.86
C ARG A 8 5.00 -1.69 14.89
N PHE A 9 5.70 -0.86 14.12
CA PHE A 9 5.44 0.57 14.04
C PHE A 9 4.01 0.87 13.60
N ILE A 10 3.59 0.25 12.50
CA ILE A 10 2.25 0.43 11.93
C ILE A 10 1.19 -0.01 12.94
N LYS A 11 1.37 -1.17 13.60
CA LYS A 11 0.44 -1.66 14.62
C LYS A 11 0.28 -0.64 15.76
N THR A 12 1.40 -0.16 16.31
CA THR A 12 1.38 0.86 17.37
C THR A 12 0.67 2.13 16.91
N PHE A 13 0.97 2.61 15.71
CA PHE A 13 0.31 3.78 15.14
C PHE A 13 -1.21 3.61 14.99
N THR A 14 -1.66 2.46 14.48
CA THR A 14 -3.09 2.20 14.31
C THR A 14 -3.84 2.08 15.64
N GLU A 15 -3.20 1.50 16.66
CA GLU A 15 -3.74 1.38 18.01
C GLU A 15 -3.85 2.77 18.68
N GLU A 16 -2.78 3.58 18.63
CA GLU A 16 -2.75 4.94 19.18
C GLU A 16 -3.79 5.86 18.52
N LYS A 17 -3.97 5.73 17.21
CA LYS A 17 -4.92 6.54 16.44
C LYS A 17 -6.33 5.96 16.40
N LYS A 18 -6.56 4.76 16.96
CA LYS A 18 -7.85 4.04 16.95
C LYS A 18 -8.42 3.85 15.53
N ILE A 19 -7.55 3.55 14.58
CA ILE A 19 -7.89 3.34 13.16
C ILE A 19 -7.68 1.88 12.74
N ASP A 20 -7.73 0.95 13.70
CA ASP A 20 -7.67 -0.47 13.38
C ASP A 20 -8.89 -0.85 12.52
N ALA A 21 -8.65 -1.66 11.50
CA ALA A 21 -9.65 -2.04 10.51
C ALA A 21 -9.69 -3.57 10.39
N SER A 22 -10.89 -4.10 10.13
CA SER A 22 -11.05 -5.53 9.88
C SER A 22 -10.20 -5.97 8.69
N VAL A 23 -9.88 -7.27 8.62
CA VAL A 23 -9.10 -7.83 7.51
C VAL A 23 -9.78 -7.53 6.17
N ASP A 24 -11.10 -7.65 6.10
CA ASP A 24 -11.86 -7.44 4.86
C ASP A 24 -11.75 -6.01 4.35
N VAL A 25 -11.87 -5.02 5.25
CA VAL A 25 -11.72 -3.59 4.91
C VAL A 25 -10.30 -3.31 4.39
N ARG A 26 -9.28 -3.90 5.00
CA ARG A 26 -7.88 -3.73 4.58
C ARG A 26 -7.58 -4.37 3.23
N ILE A 27 -8.21 -5.50 2.92
CA ILE A 27 -8.10 -6.12 1.58
C ILE A 27 -8.73 -5.22 0.52
N ILE A 28 -9.89 -4.62 0.82
CA ILE A 28 -10.56 -3.68 -0.08
C ILE A 28 -9.68 -2.43 -0.30
N ASP A 29 -9.13 -1.87 0.77
CA ASP A 29 -8.22 -0.73 0.71
C ASP A 29 -6.97 -1.03 -0.13
N LEU A 30 -6.34 -2.18 0.11
CA LEU A 30 -5.20 -2.65 -0.69
C LEU A 30 -5.55 -2.75 -2.18
N ALA A 31 -6.70 -3.34 -2.52
CA ALA A 31 -7.13 -3.46 -3.91
C ALA A 31 -7.34 -2.09 -4.57
N SER A 32 -7.88 -1.12 -3.82
CA SER A 32 -8.01 0.27 -4.28
C SER A 32 -6.66 0.92 -4.56
N GLU A 33 -5.68 0.75 -3.66
CA GLU A 33 -4.33 1.29 -3.81
C GLU A 33 -3.56 0.68 -4.99
N VAL A 34 -3.71 -0.63 -5.21
CA VAL A 34 -3.18 -1.30 -6.43
C VAL A 34 -3.80 -0.70 -7.69
N GLY A 35 -5.10 -0.38 -7.65
CA GLY A 35 -5.79 0.27 -8.76
C GLY A 35 -5.25 1.67 -9.06
N GLU A 36 -5.01 2.49 -8.03
CA GLU A 36 -4.38 3.80 -8.17
C GLU A 36 -2.96 3.71 -8.72
N LEU A 37 -2.16 2.78 -8.21
CA LEU A 37 -0.79 2.57 -8.67
C LEU A 37 -0.78 2.20 -10.16
N SER A 38 -1.69 1.32 -10.56
CA SER A 38 -1.86 0.90 -11.95
C SER A 38 -2.24 2.09 -12.86
N LYS A 39 -3.14 2.98 -12.40
CA LYS A 39 -3.49 4.21 -13.16
C LYS A 39 -2.29 5.13 -13.33
N GLU A 40 -1.53 5.39 -12.27
CA GLU A 40 -0.36 6.27 -12.36
C GLU A 40 0.75 5.66 -13.23
N LEU A 41 0.92 4.33 -13.21
CA LEU A 41 1.83 3.63 -14.10
C LEU A 41 1.40 3.71 -15.57
N LEU A 42 0.11 3.51 -15.86
CA LEU A 42 -0.44 3.68 -17.20
C LEU A 42 -0.26 5.13 -17.68
N LYS A 43 -0.63 6.13 -16.90
CA LYS A 43 -0.40 7.54 -17.27
C LYS A 43 1.08 7.85 -17.47
N GLY A 44 1.96 7.33 -16.59
CA GLY A 44 3.41 7.53 -16.65
C GLY A 44 4.08 6.91 -17.89
N THR A 45 3.48 5.85 -18.44
CA THR A 45 3.91 5.20 -19.69
C THR A 45 3.14 5.68 -20.92
N ASN A 46 2.23 6.66 -20.81
CA ASN A 46 1.27 7.00 -21.86
C ASN A 46 0.52 5.77 -22.38
N TYR A 47 -0.01 4.98 -21.44
CA TYR A 47 -0.70 3.71 -21.66
C TYR A 47 0.17 2.72 -22.46
N GLY A 48 1.44 2.56 -22.06
CA GLY A 48 2.41 1.66 -22.69
C GLY A 48 3.10 2.20 -23.95
N LYS A 49 2.75 3.41 -24.42
CA LYS A 49 3.34 4.01 -25.64
C LYS A 49 4.75 4.60 -25.43
N LYS A 50 5.18 4.77 -24.19
CA LYS A 50 6.48 5.35 -23.82
C LYS A 50 7.04 4.63 -22.59
N ASN A 51 8.36 4.60 -22.48
CA ASN A 51 9.02 4.22 -21.23
C ASN A 51 8.53 5.11 -20.09
N LEU A 52 8.44 4.53 -18.89
CA LEU A 52 7.99 5.22 -17.68
C LEU A 52 8.86 6.47 -17.48
N LYS A 53 8.32 7.65 -17.82
CA LYS A 53 8.99 8.90 -17.46
C LYS A 53 8.98 8.96 -15.94
N LYS A 54 10.12 9.31 -15.32
CA LYS A 54 10.31 9.51 -13.87
C LYS A 54 9.38 10.62 -13.33
N ARG A 55 8.07 10.43 -13.36
CA ARG A 55 7.10 11.14 -12.51
C ARG A 55 7.22 10.49 -11.15
N LYS A 56 8.27 10.88 -10.42
CA LYS A 56 8.72 10.18 -9.21
C LYS A 56 7.67 10.23 -8.11
N ASP A 57 6.82 11.25 -8.07
CA ASP A 57 6.05 11.51 -6.85
C ASP A 57 4.74 10.74 -6.78
N GLY A 58 3.98 10.64 -7.88
CA GLY A 58 2.66 9.97 -7.88
C GLY A 58 2.75 8.46 -7.73
N ILE A 59 3.63 7.84 -8.54
CA ILE A 59 3.86 6.39 -8.51
C ILE A 59 4.46 5.96 -7.18
N LEU A 60 5.42 6.72 -6.64
CA LEU A 60 6.06 6.39 -5.36
C LEU A 60 5.07 6.52 -4.20
N LYS A 61 4.21 7.54 -4.18
CA LYS A 61 3.17 7.69 -3.16
C LYS A 61 2.19 6.52 -3.17
N SER A 62 1.68 6.15 -4.35
CA SER A 62 0.71 5.06 -4.46
C SER A 62 1.33 3.70 -4.14
N ALA A 63 2.58 3.45 -4.56
CA ALA A 63 3.32 2.25 -4.17
C ALA A 63 3.55 2.16 -2.65
N MET A 64 3.85 3.30 -2.01
CA MET A 64 4.05 3.36 -0.57
C MET A 64 2.74 3.16 0.21
N SER A 65 1.62 3.70 -0.28
CA SER A 65 0.29 3.44 0.28
C SER A 65 -0.08 1.96 0.19
N CYS A 66 0.06 1.36 -1.00
CA CYS A 66 -0.14 -0.07 -1.22
C CYS A 66 0.72 -0.95 -0.30
N PHE A 67 1.96 -0.55 -0.04
CA PHE A 67 2.85 -1.24 0.89
C PHE A 67 2.37 -1.13 2.34
N LEU A 68 1.87 0.04 2.78
CA LEU A 68 1.32 0.20 4.13
C LEU A 68 0.09 -0.69 4.34
N SER A 69 -0.83 -0.74 3.37
CA SER A 69 -2.02 -1.61 3.41
C SER A 69 -1.65 -3.09 3.43
N PHE A 70 -0.52 -3.47 2.82
CA PHE A 70 0.00 -4.85 2.86
C PHE A 70 0.74 -5.20 4.16
N VAL A 71 1.50 -4.26 4.72
CA VAL A 71 2.28 -4.48 5.96
C VAL A 71 1.40 -4.38 7.21
N LEU A 72 0.24 -3.69 7.14
CA LEU A 72 -0.82 -3.79 8.13
C LEU A 72 -1.20 -5.28 8.31
N PRO A 73 -0.93 -5.89 9.45
CA PRO A 73 -0.79 -7.32 9.57
C PRO A 73 -2.11 -8.04 9.27
N ILE A 74 -2.14 -8.86 8.22
CA ILE A 74 -3.01 -10.04 8.22
C ILE A 74 -2.60 -10.79 9.48
N LYS A 75 -3.45 -10.82 10.51
CA LYS A 75 -3.18 -11.69 11.67
C LYS A 75 -3.01 -13.07 11.07
N ARG A 76 -1.77 -13.57 11.10
CA ARG A 76 -1.44 -14.94 10.78
C ARG A 76 -2.10 -15.79 11.87
N LYS A 77 -3.41 -16.05 11.74
CA LYS A 77 -4.04 -17.14 12.47
C LYS A 77 -3.30 -18.37 11.98
N ARG A 78 -2.41 -18.90 12.80
CA ARG A 78 -2.04 -20.33 12.74
C ARG A 78 -3.37 -21.06 12.85
N ILE A 79 -3.84 -21.58 11.72
CA ILE A 79 -4.71 -22.75 11.68
C ILE A 79 -3.78 -23.94 11.91
#